data_AF-A0A7G8V2I8-F1
#
_entry.id   AF-A0A7G8V2I8-F1
#
_cell.length_a   1.000
_cell.length_b   1.000
_cell.length_c   1.000
_cell.angle_alpha   90.00
_cell.angle_beta   90.00
_cell.angle_gamma   90.00
#
_symmetry.space_group_name_H-M   'P 1'
#
loop_
_entity.id
_entity.type
_entity.pdbx_description
1 polymer ?
#
loop_
_entity_poly.entity_id
_entity_poly.type
_entity_poly.pdbx_seq_one_letter_code
_entity_poly.pdbx_strand_id
1 'polypeptide(L)'
;MKNLNSYEESIQNIKGSKSKALSADNLDMMKFLLCKANKINFLGHHLEKEDSLFYEDVLYNRELACNDESYYSDVNKRTTLSGNIAALKDAKESPKIFCTFHMGSYRYIYYLLIKEKIDFSVIIDDKTLTTQGEILNSIYEEFKDVESPGYLKLLNAESSSIGIQMIREIKSGKCLLLYIDGNSGVGGMQRNDEKLAQIDFLGKKILARKGISYISYATKTPIVPVISVKESESEFRTHFYDEITPSAIIDKEKYCEDTTQFLYDTLAEVLLKYPEQWEGWLYVDRFLDLEALRSEKEQETYSINEGTRLKFNQERFNSFQINDDIYLFDMHRYDYLKISEKFKAYLSSLDSTPVFASDFNNEENGAILKKMFEKKIIVENITEAVN
;
A
#
# COMPACT_ATOMS: atom_id res chain seq x y z
N MET A 1 -18.96 21.91 14.68
CA MET A 1 -17.99 21.21 15.56
C MET A 1 -18.63 20.01 16.24
N LYS A 2 -18.23 18.79 15.86
CA LYS A 2 -18.52 17.57 16.65
C LYS A 2 -17.68 17.61 17.93
N ASN A 3 -18.17 17.03 19.03
CA ASN A 3 -17.59 17.15 20.37
C ASN A 3 -16.44 16.13 20.56
N LEU A 4 -15.41 16.41 21.38
CA LEU A 4 -14.26 15.48 21.60
C LEU A 4 -14.70 14.06 22.01
N ASN A 5 -15.73 13.95 22.87
CA ASN A 5 -16.32 12.67 23.27
C ASN A 5 -16.84 11.86 22.06
N SER A 6 -17.32 12.55 21.01
CA SER A 6 -17.86 11.89 19.81
C SER A 6 -16.77 11.32 18.90
N TYR A 7 -15.52 11.81 18.96
CA TYR A 7 -14.40 11.21 18.23
C TYR A 7 -13.95 9.91 18.92
N GLU A 8 -13.77 9.93 20.25
CA GLU A 8 -13.41 8.73 21.01
C GLU A 8 -14.48 7.64 20.91
N GLU A 9 -15.76 8.01 21.01
CA GLU A 9 -16.89 7.11 20.73
C GLU A 9 -16.83 6.53 19.31
N SER A 10 -16.51 7.34 18.29
CA SER A 10 -16.37 6.84 16.92
C SER A 10 -15.24 5.83 16.77
N ILE A 11 -14.08 6.06 17.42
CA ILE A 11 -12.96 5.11 17.43
C ILE A 11 -13.40 3.80 18.11
N GLN A 12 -14.13 3.86 19.23
CA GLN A 12 -14.61 2.66 19.91
C GLN A 12 -15.62 1.88 19.06
N ASN A 13 -16.48 2.56 18.29
CA ASN A 13 -17.39 1.90 17.35
C ASN A 13 -16.63 1.15 16.24
N ILE A 14 -15.60 1.78 15.67
CA ILE A 14 -14.73 1.15 14.65
C ILE A 14 -13.97 -0.05 15.25
N LYS A 15 -13.51 0.05 16.50
CA LYS A 15 -12.90 -1.10 17.20
C LYS A 15 -13.89 -2.22 17.45
N GLY A 16 -15.16 -1.90 17.75
CA GLY A 16 -16.23 -2.88 17.94
C GLY A 16 -16.59 -3.63 16.66
N SER A 17 -16.50 -2.97 15.49
CA SER A 17 -16.75 -3.59 14.17
C SER A 17 -15.59 -4.46 13.67
N LYS A 18 -14.37 -4.28 14.22
CA LYS A 18 -13.14 -5.03 13.88
C LYS A 18 -13.33 -6.56 13.87
N SER A 19 -14.26 -7.09 14.65
CA SER A 19 -14.52 -8.54 14.81
C SER A 19 -15.31 -9.24 13.69
N LYS A 20 -15.64 -8.57 12.57
CA LYS A 20 -16.46 -9.15 11.49
C LYS A 20 -15.76 -9.35 10.14
N ALA A 21 -14.48 -8.97 10.00
CA ALA A 21 -13.80 -8.93 8.71
C ALA A 21 -13.32 -10.29 8.15
N LEU A 22 -13.49 -11.38 8.91
CA LEU A 22 -13.16 -12.75 8.48
C LEU A 22 -14.42 -13.63 8.36
N SER A 23 -15.54 -13.07 7.90
CA SER A 23 -16.75 -13.84 7.62
C SER A 23 -16.82 -14.26 6.14
N ALA A 24 -16.64 -15.56 5.88
CA ALA A 24 -17.15 -16.43 4.79
C ALA A 24 -17.33 -15.93 3.33
N ASP A 25 -17.11 -14.66 2.98
CA ASP A 25 -17.13 -14.19 1.59
C ASP A 25 -15.77 -14.46 0.94
N ASN A 26 -15.81 -15.20 -0.16
CA ASN A 26 -14.67 -15.55 -0.99
C ASN A 26 -13.89 -14.33 -1.49
N LEU A 27 -14.55 -13.20 -1.73
CA LEU A 27 -13.88 -11.97 -2.16
C LEU A 27 -13.01 -11.36 -1.06
N ASP A 28 -13.41 -11.52 0.20
CA ASP A 28 -12.65 -11.01 1.35
C ASP A 28 -11.48 -11.93 1.70
N MET A 29 -11.61 -13.24 1.45
CA MET A 29 -10.49 -14.19 1.55
C MET A 29 -9.37 -13.86 0.56
N MET A 30 -9.71 -13.55 -0.70
CA MET A 30 -8.68 -13.17 -1.69
C MET A 30 -7.92 -11.90 -1.28
N LYS A 31 -8.62 -10.86 -0.79
CA LYS A 31 -7.97 -9.64 -0.30
C LYS A 31 -7.06 -9.91 0.89
N PHE A 32 -7.50 -10.76 1.82
CA PHE A 32 -6.68 -11.21 2.94
C PHE A 32 -5.41 -11.91 2.44
N LEU A 33 -5.53 -12.86 1.52
CA LEU A 33 -4.38 -13.59 0.97
C LEU A 33 -3.41 -12.68 0.21
N LEU A 34 -3.90 -11.70 -0.55
CA LEU A 34 -3.06 -10.70 -1.21
C LEU A 34 -2.33 -9.81 -0.20
N CYS A 35 -3.02 -9.35 0.85
CA CYS A 35 -2.38 -8.58 1.92
C CYS A 35 -1.31 -9.41 2.64
N LYS A 36 -1.60 -10.67 2.95
CA LYS A 36 -0.63 -11.62 3.51
C LYS A 36 0.58 -11.81 2.59
N ALA A 37 0.35 -12.02 1.29
CA ALA A 37 1.43 -12.12 0.31
C ALA A 37 2.28 -10.84 0.27
N ASN A 38 1.65 -9.66 0.30
CA ASN A 38 2.35 -8.38 0.35
C ASN A 38 3.20 -8.24 1.62
N LYS A 39 2.66 -8.59 2.79
CA LYS A 39 3.44 -8.61 4.03
C LYS A 39 4.65 -9.56 3.93
N ILE A 40 4.45 -10.80 3.47
CA ILE A 40 5.53 -11.79 3.36
C ILE A 40 6.62 -11.30 2.40
N ASN A 41 6.25 -10.79 1.24
CA ASN A 41 7.21 -10.43 0.20
C ASN A 41 8.00 -9.16 0.51
N PHE A 42 7.38 -8.17 1.17
CA PHE A 42 8.02 -6.87 1.42
C PHE A 42 8.55 -6.74 2.85
N LEU A 43 7.86 -7.28 3.86
CA LEU A 43 8.31 -7.20 5.26
C LEU A 43 9.02 -8.48 5.72
N GLY A 44 8.81 -9.61 5.04
CA GLY A 44 9.43 -10.89 5.41
C GLY A 44 9.24 -11.23 6.88
N HIS A 45 10.32 -11.66 7.52
CA HIS A 45 10.34 -11.98 8.96
C HIS A 45 10.54 -10.75 9.87
N HIS A 46 10.62 -9.53 9.32
CA HIS A 46 10.80 -8.32 10.15
C HIS A 46 9.58 -8.00 11.03
N LEU A 47 8.41 -8.59 10.73
CA LEU A 47 7.19 -8.39 11.49
C LEU A 47 6.64 -9.72 12.03
N GLU A 48 6.92 -10.01 13.30
CA GLU A 48 6.37 -11.14 14.06
C GLU A 48 4.93 -10.88 14.52
N LYS A 49 4.02 -10.68 13.56
CA LYS A 49 2.59 -10.51 13.83
C LYS A 49 1.82 -11.59 13.09
N GLU A 50 0.71 -12.06 13.67
CA GLU A 50 -0.18 -12.96 12.93
C GLU A 50 -0.75 -12.25 11.69
N ASP A 51 -0.92 -12.98 10.58
CA ASP A 51 -1.38 -12.39 9.32
C ASP A 51 -2.81 -11.86 9.41
N SER A 52 -3.69 -12.56 10.14
CA SER A 52 -5.09 -12.17 10.38
C SER A 52 -5.14 -10.82 11.12
N LEU A 53 -4.41 -10.71 12.23
CA LEU A 53 -4.32 -9.49 13.04
C LEU A 53 -3.69 -8.35 12.25
N PHE A 54 -2.66 -8.63 11.43
CA PHE A 54 -2.09 -7.62 10.55
C PHE A 54 -3.11 -7.08 9.54
N TYR A 55 -3.83 -7.97 8.85
CA TYR A 55 -4.86 -7.58 7.89
C TYR A 55 -5.99 -6.79 8.55
N GLU A 56 -6.48 -7.23 9.72
CA GLU A 56 -7.48 -6.50 10.50
C GLU A 56 -6.99 -5.10 10.88
N ASP A 57 -5.72 -4.97 11.27
CA ASP A 57 -5.15 -3.66 11.59
C ASP A 57 -4.99 -2.77 10.37
N VAL A 58 -4.65 -3.31 9.19
CA VAL A 58 -4.66 -2.54 7.94
C VAL A 58 -6.06 -2.02 7.61
N LEU A 59 -7.09 -2.88 7.72
CA LEU A 59 -8.48 -2.46 7.48
C LEU A 59 -8.96 -1.42 8.50
N TYR A 60 -8.59 -1.63 9.77
CA TYR A 60 -8.88 -0.71 10.87
C TYR A 60 -8.27 0.66 10.62
N ASN A 61 -6.98 0.73 10.26
CA ASN A 61 -6.31 2.00 9.98
C ASN A 61 -6.87 2.70 8.74
N ARG A 62 -7.30 1.94 7.71
CA ARG A 62 -8.01 2.53 6.57
C ARG A 62 -9.33 3.17 6.99
N GLU A 63 -10.12 2.50 7.83
CA GLU A 63 -11.39 3.05 8.33
C GLU A 63 -11.15 4.27 9.24
N LEU A 64 -10.12 4.21 10.09
CA LEU A 64 -9.68 5.37 10.88
C LEU A 64 -9.29 6.56 9.99
N ALA A 65 -8.54 6.35 8.91
CA ALA A 65 -8.15 7.43 8.01
C ALA A 65 -9.36 8.13 7.35
N CYS A 66 -10.46 7.39 7.11
CA CYS A 66 -11.74 7.96 6.67
C CYS A 66 -12.46 8.70 7.80
N ASN A 67 -12.45 8.14 9.01
CA ASN A 67 -13.05 8.76 10.18
C ASN A 67 -12.34 10.07 10.56
N ASP A 68 -11.01 10.09 10.53
CA ASP A 68 -10.17 11.24 10.84
C ASP A 68 -10.50 12.46 9.96
N GLU A 69 -10.86 12.23 8.70
CA GLU A 69 -11.34 13.27 7.78
C GLU A 69 -12.63 13.94 8.29
N SER A 70 -13.54 13.16 8.89
CA SER A 70 -14.79 13.67 9.48
C SER A 70 -14.61 14.37 10.83
N TYR A 71 -13.44 14.19 11.46
CA TYR A 71 -13.09 14.75 12.78
C TYR A 71 -11.78 15.56 12.73
N TYR A 72 -11.52 16.19 11.59
CA TYR A 72 -10.28 16.90 11.28
C TYR A 72 -9.86 17.92 12.36
N SER A 73 -10.82 18.55 13.06
CA SER A 73 -10.55 19.55 14.10
C SER A 73 -9.96 18.92 15.36
N ASP A 74 -10.44 17.73 15.72
CA ASP A 74 -9.92 16.98 16.86
C ASP A 74 -8.58 16.32 16.53
N VAL A 75 -8.45 15.78 15.30
CA VAL A 75 -7.15 15.34 14.76
C VAL A 75 -6.16 16.50 14.81
N ASN A 76 -6.52 17.70 14.35
CA ASN A 76 -5.65 18.88 14.40
C ASN A 76 -5.13 19.23 15.81
N LYS A 77 -5.96 19.10 16.84
CA LYS A 77 -5.54 19.39 18.23
C LYS A 77 -4.53 18.36 18.76
N ARG A 78 -4.53 17.17 18.16
CA ARG A 78 -3.72 16.01 18.53
C ARG A 78 -2.51 15.81 17.61
N THR A 79 -2.44 16.54 16.49
CA THR A 79 -1.33 16.44 15.54
C THR A 79 -0.17 17.35 15.91
N THR A 80 1.01 16.76 16.01
CA THR A 80 2.29 17.49 16.03
C THR A 80 2.86 17.58 14.61
N LEU A 81 3.16 18.81 14.16
CA LEU A 81 3.89 19.03 12.92
C LEU A 81 5.40 18.95 13.17
N SER A 82 6.15 18.35 12.26
CA SER A 82 7.62 18.21 12.37
C SER A 82 8.31 18.29 11.02
N GLY A 83 9.64 18.44 11.02
CA GLY A 83 10.47 18.56 9.82
C GLY A 83 10.48 19.98 9.23
N ASN A 84 10.47 20.10 7.91
CA ASN A 84 10.46 21.36 7.16
C ASN A 84 9.06 22.01 7.14
N ILE A 85 8.57 22.40 8.31
CA ILE A 85 7.24 23.03 8.46
C ILE A 85 7.18 24.39 7.73
N ALA A 86 8.33 25.04 7.48
CA ALA A 86 8.42 26.30 6.74
C ALA A 86 7.85 26.18 5.32
N ALA A 87 7.85 24.99 4.73
CA ALA A 87 7.23 24.72 3.42
C ALA A 87 5.75 25.14 3.35
N LEU A 88 4.99 25.07 4.46
CA LEU A 88 3.60 25.54 4.52
C LEU A 88 3.49 27.07 4.39
N LYS A 89 4.44 27.79 4.99
CA LYS A 89 4.47 29.26 4.88
C LYS A 89 4.91 29.66 3.47
N ASP A 90 5.97 29.02 2.97
CA ASP A 90 6.56 29.32 1.66
C ASP A 90 5.61 28.98 0.51
N ALA A 91 4.71 28.02 0.72
CA ALA A 91 3.65 27.64 -0.22
C ALA A 91 2.64 28.77 -0.54
N LYS A 92 2.57 29.82 0.29
CA LYS A 92 1.73 31.00 0.04
C LYS A 92 2.36 31.97 -0.96
N GLU A 93 3.69 31.93 -1.08
CA GLU A 93 4.46 32.82 -1.95
C GLU A 93 4.96 32.11 -3.21
N SER A 94 5.21 30.80 -3.11
CA SER A 94 5.76 29.98 -4.17
C SER A 94 5.06 28.62 -4.24
N PRO A 95 4.57 28.18 -5.41
CA PRO A 95 3.95 26.87 -5.55
C PRO A 95 4.84 25.74 -5.06
N LYS A 96 4.24 24.75 -4.42
CA LYS A 96 4.86 23.49 -4.01
C LYS A 96 4.05 22.31 -4.53
N ILE A 97 4.69 21.17 -4.71
CA ILE A 97 4.01 19.88 -4.93
C ILE A 97 4.10 19.10 -3.62
N PHE A 98 3.02 19.08 -2.84
CA PHE A 98 2.93 18.23 -1.67
C PHE A 98 2.67 16.79 -2.13
N CYS A 99 3.63 15.90 -1.86
CA CYS A 99 3.56 14.49 -2.24
C CYS A 99 3.40 13.63 -1.00
N THR A 100 2.33 12.85 -0.95
CA THR A 100 2.03 12.02 0.21
C THR A 100 1.67 10.59 -0.21
N PHE A 101 1.29 9.79 0.78
CA PHE A 101 1.01 8.36 0.70
C PHE A 101 -0.29 8.08 1.45
N HIS A 102 -0.94 6.96 1.18
CA HIS A 102 -2.10 6.49 1.93
C HIS A 102 -1.67 5.90 3.28
N MET A 103 -0.99 6.71 4.08
CA MET A 103 -0.34 6.35 5.35
C MET A 103 -0.97 7.12 6.51
N GLY A 104 -1.38 6.41 7.55
CA GLY A 104 -1.98 7.02 8.75
C GLY A 104 -3.14 7.96 8.41
N SER A 105 -3.21 9.11 9.07
CA SER A 105 -4.23 10.14 8.81
C SER A 105 -3.89 11.01 7.60
N TYR A 106 -3.58 10.39 6.45
CA TYR A 106 -3.08 11.09 5.26
C TYR A 106 -4.03 12.16 4.70
N ARG A 107 -5.34 12.04 4.92
CA ARG A 107 -6.33 13.05 4.51
C ARG A 107 -6.26 14.34 5.33
N TYR A 108 -5.59 14.32 6.50
CA TYR A 108 -5.42 15.51 7.33
C TYR A 108 -4.68 16.65 6.63
N ILE A 109 -3.82 16.35 5.65
CA ILE A 109 -3.09 17.37 4.89
C ILE A 109 -4.03 18.31 4.12
N TYR A 110 -5.21 17.86 3.67
CA TYR A 110 -6.22 18.73 3.04
C TYR A 110 -6.58 19.88 3.98
N TYR A 111 -6.90 19.51 5.22
CA TYR A 111 -7.29 20.44 6.25
C TYR A 111 -6.16 21.41 6.59
N LEU A 112 -4.91 20.92 6.70
CA LEU A 112 -3.76 21.78 6.94
C LEU A 112 -3.60 22.86 5.87
N LEU A 113 -3.68 22.48 4.59
CA LEU A 113 -3.53 23.43 3.48
C LEU A 113 -4.67 24.47 3.46
N ILE A 114 -5.91 24.04 3.70
CA ILE A 114 -7.09 24.93 3.79
C ILE A 114 -6.94 25.89 4.98
N LYS A 115 -6.58 25.38 6.16
CA LYS A 115 -6.38 26.18 7.38
C LYS A 115 -5.28 27.22 7.21
N GLU A 116 -4.21 26.87 6.50
CA GLU A 116 -3.13 27.78 6.17
C GLU A 116 -3.47 28.74 5.02
N LYS A 117 -4.66 28.64 4.41
CA LYS A 117 -5.08 29.45 3.26
C LYS A 117 -4.13 29.32 2.08
N ILE A 118 -3.65 28.11 1.82
CA ILE A 118 -2.83 27.79 0.66
C ILE A 118 -3.77 27.46 -0.49
N ASP A 119 -3.53 28.06 -1.65
CA ASP A 119 -4.25 27.74 -2.88
C ASP A 119 -3.69 26.44 -3.47
N PHE A 120 -4.52 25.42 -3.62
CA PHE A 120 -4.06 24.11 -4.12
C PHE A 120 -5.09 23.36 -4.94
N SER A 121 -4.59 22.42 -5.75
CA SER A 121 -5.39 21.41 -6.42
C SER A 121 -5.04 20.01 -5.92
N VAL A 122 -6.04 19.20 -5.62
CA VAL A 122 -5.87 17.79 -5.23
C VAL A 122 -6.12 16.89 -6.42
N ILE A 123 -5.21 15.95 -6.66
CA ILE A 123 -5.33 14.94 -7.70
C ILE A 123 -5.91 13.68 -7.07
N ILE A 124 -7.08 13.27 -7.52
CA ILE A 124 -7.83 12.10 -7.01
C ILE A 124 -8.36 11.25 -8.17
N ASP A 125 -8.62 9.96 -7.92
CA ASP A 125 -9.26 9.09 -8.91
C ASP A 125 -10.76 9.38 -9.07
N ASP A 126 -11.37 8.84 -10.12
CA ASP A 126 -12.79 9.09 -10.45
C ASP A 126 -13.76 8.59 -9.36
N LYS A 127 -13.42 7.48 -8.70
CA LYS A 127 -14.25 6.93 -7.62
C LYS A 127 -14.21 7.84 -6.38
N THR A 128 -13.05 8.42 -6.09
CA THR A 128 -12.85 9.36 -5.00
C THR A 128 -13.52 10.70 -5.30
N LEU A 129 -13.45 11.18 -6.54
CA LEU A 129 -14.13 12.41 -6.99
C LEU A 129 -15.64 12.35 -6.72
N THR A 130 -16.26 11.19 -6.96
CA THR A 130 -17.70 10.98 -6.77
C THR A 130 -18.13 10.77 -5.31
N THR A 131 -17.21 10.33 -4.42
CA THR A 131 -17.54 9.95 -3.04
C THR A 131 -17.01 10.89 -1.96
N GLN A 132 -15.86 11.56 -2.19
CA GLN A 132 -15.22 12.48 -1.21
C GLN A 132 -15.42 13.96 -1.55
N GLY A 133 -15.96 14.29 -2.73
CA GLY A 133 -16.20 15.67 -3.14
C GLY A 133 -17.10 16.45 -2.18
N GLU A 134 -18.13 15.80 -1.62
CA GLU A 134 -19.04 16.43 -0.66
C GLU A 134 -18.37 16.77 0.67
N ILE A 135 -17.49 15.89 1.18
CA ILE A 135 -16.77 16.11 2.44
C ILE A 135 -15.77 17.26 2.26
N LEU A 136 -14.96 17.24 1.19
CA LEU A 136 -14.01 18.32 0.90
C LEU A 136 -14.71 19.66 0.70
N ASN A 137 -15.85 19.67 -0.01
CA ASN A 137 -16.67 20.86 -0.12
C ASN A 137 -17.17 21.31 1.25
N SER A 138 -17.67 20.42 2.11
CA SER A 138 -18.17 20.79 3.44
C SER A 138 -17.08 21.39 4.34
N ILE A 139 -15.86 20.84 4.29
CA ILE A 139 -14.70 21.41 5.00
C ILE A 139 -14.42 22.79 4.44
N TYR A 140 -14.36 22.93 3.11
CA TYR A 140 -14.12 24.21 2.46
C TYR A 140 -15.18 25.28 2.80
N GLU A 141 -16.46 24.92 2.81
CA GLU A 141 -17.57 25.80 3.22
C GLU A 141 -17.41 26.29 4.66
N GLU A 142 -16.94 25.45 5.61
CA GLU A 142 -16.72 25.85 7.01
C GLU A 142 -15.65 26.94 7.14
N PHE A 143 -14.75 27.09 6.16
CA PHE A 143 -13.72 28.12 6.12
C PHE A 143 -14.08 29.35 5.27
N LYS A 144 -15.28 29.41 4.65
CA LYS A 144 -15.68 30.51 3.75
C LYS A 144 -15.99 31.84 4.44
N ASP A 145 -16.33 31.85 5.73
CA ASP A 145 -16.62 33.08 6.48
C ASP A 145 -15.36 33.89 6.85
N VAL A 146 -14.18 33.44 6.40
CA VAL A 146 -12.91 34.16 6.52
C VAL A 146 -12.69 34.94 5.22
N GLU A 147 -12.28 36.21 5.28
CA GLU A 147 -12.15 37.15 4.13
C GLU A 147 -11.39 36.62 2.88
N SER A 148 -10.71 35.47 2.97
CA SER A 148 -10.14 34.76 1.83
C SER A 148 -10.00 33.27 2.18
N PRO A 149 -10.98 32.41 1.84
CA PRO A 149 -10.77 30.97 1.84
C PRO A 149 -9.82 30.64 0.68
N GLY A 150 -8.71 29.94 0.96
CA GLY A 150 -7.75 29.56 -0.09
C GLY A 150 -8.39 28.73 -1.20
N TYR A 151 -7.91 28.80 -2.42
CA TYR A 151 -8.46 28.05 -3.55
C TYR A 151 -8.32 26.53 -3.38
N LEU A 152 -9.41 25.78 -3.54
CA LEU A 152 -9.41 24.32 -3.64
C LEU A 152 -10.04 23.86 -4.95
N LYS A 153 -9.34 22.99 -5.70
CA LYS A 153 -9.88 22.32 -6.88
C LYS A 153 -9.55 20.83 -6.89
N LEU A 154 -10.52 20.03 -7.31
CA LEU A 154 -10.33 18.58 -7.53
C LEU A 154 -10.02 18.33 -9.01
N LEU A 155 -8.95 17.55 -9.25
CA LEU A 155 -8.53 17.13 -10.58
C LEU A 155 -8.60 15.60 -10.67
N ASN A 156 -9.18 15.09 -11.75
CA ASN A 156 -9.24 13.65 -12.01
C ASN A 156 -7.89 13.13 -12.56
N ALA A 157 -7.26 12.22 -11.81
CA ALA A 157 -6.01 11.53 -12.15
C ALA A 157 -6.09 10.72 -13.46
N GLU A 158 -7.28 10.25 -13.83
CA GLU A 158 -7.52 9.39 -15.01
C GLU A 158 -7.79 10.20 -16.28
N SER A 159 -7.89 11.52 -16.18
CA SER A 159 -8.02 12.40 -17.35
C SER A 159 -6.76 12.36 -18.22
N SER A 160 -6.92 12.15 -19.52
CA SER A 160 -5.82 12.22 -20.50
C SER A 160 -5.09 13.56 -20.53
N SER A 161 -5.72 14.62 -20.01
CA SER A 161 -5.18 15.98 -19.96
C SER A 161 -4.59 16.38 -18.60
N ILE A 162 -4.55 15.47 -17.62
CA ILE A 162 -4.17 15.78 -16.23
C ILE A 162 -2.81 16.46 -16.11
N GLY A 163 -1.81 16.02 -16.88
CA GLY A 163 -0.48 16.64 -16.90
C GLY A 163 -0.52 18.12 -17.28
N ILE A 164 -1.31 18.48 -18.30
CA ILE A 164 -1.48 19.87 -18.74
C ILE A 164 -2.23 20.68 -17.68
N GLN A 165 -3.25 20.09 -17.05
CA GLN A 165 -4.01 20.75 -15.98
C GLN A 165 -3.11 21.05 -14.77
N MET A 166 -2.31 20.09 -14.31
CA MET A 166 -1.35 20.28 -13.22
C MET A 166 -0.35 21.40 -13.51
N ILE A 167 0.25 21.43 -14.71
CA ILE A 167 1.16 22.51 -15.12
C ILE A 167 0.47 23.87 -15.10
N ARG A 168 -0.80 23.95 -15.53
CA ARG A 168 -1.57 25.21 -15.53
C ARG A 168 -1.83 25.71 -14.11
N GLU A 169 -2.23 24.83 -13.20
CA GLU A 169 -2.46 25.21 -11.80
C GLU A 169 -1.18 25.74 -11.16
N ILE A 170 -0.05 25.04 -11.33
CA ILE A 170 1.26 25.51 -10.84
C ILE A 170 1.63 26.88 -11.42
N LYS A 171 1.52 27.06 -12.75
CA LYS A 171 1.82 28.34 -13.40
C LYS A 171 0.91 29.49 -12.96
N SER A 172 -0.28 29.17 -12.43
CA SER A 172 -1.18 30.16 -11.84
C SER A 172 -0.89 30.46 -10.37
N GLY A 173 0.24 29.98 -9.82
CA GLY A 173 0.64 30.25 -8.45
C GLY A 173 0.10 29.27 -7.42
N LYS A 174 -0.49 28.14 -7.84
CA LYS A 174 -1.16 27.20 -6.94
C LYS A 174 -0.33 25.96 -6.67
N CYS A 175 -0.44 25.44 -5.46
CA CYS A 175 0.18 24.17 -5.08
C CYS A 175 -0.57 22.96 -5.65
N LEU A 176 0.10 21.82 -5.67
CA LEU A 176 -0.53 20.52 -5.94
C LEU A 176 -0.45 19.64 -4.70
N LEU A 177 -1.45 18.77 -4.51
CA LEU A 177 -1.43 17.69 -3.54
C LEU A 177 -1.81 16.37 -4.22
N LEU A 178 -1.04 15.32 -3.95
CA LEU A 178 -1.19 14.04 -4.63
C LEU A 178 -0.63 12.85 -3.82
N TYR A 179 -1.15 11.67 -4.15
CA TYR A 179 -0.80 10.39 -3.56
C TYR A 179 -0.01 9.55 -4.56
N ILE A 180 1.29 9.36 -4.33
CA ILE A 180 2.15 8.67 -5.31
C ILE A 180 1.93 7.16 -5.32
N ASP A 181 1.52 6.60 -4.19
CA ASP A 181 1.31 5.16 -3.99
C ASP A 181 -0.05 4.65 -4.47
N GLY A 182 -0.91 5.47 -5.06
CA GLY A 182 -2.13 4.96 -5.68
C GLY A 182 -1.87 4.25 -7.01
N ASN A 183 -0.77 4.60 -7.69
CA ASN A 183 -0.41 4.17 -9.05
C ASN A 183 -1.55 4.21 -10.09
N SER A 184 -2.61 4.97 -9.81
CA SER A 184 -3.78 5.18 -10.65
C SER A 184 -3.50 6.24 -11.71
N GLY A 185 -4.44 6.40 -12.66
CA GLY A 185 -4.33 7.36 -13.76
C GLY A 185 -4.38 6.70 -15.14
N VAL A 186 -4.08 7.46 -16.19
CA VAL A 186 -4.20 7.00 -17.59
C VAL A 186 -3.47 5.67 -17.79
N GLY A 187 -4.19 4.66 -18.29
CA GLY A 187 -3.71 3.29 -18.49
C GLY A 187 -3.94 2.33 -17.30
N GLY A 188 -4.53 2.79 -16.20
CA GLY A 188 -4.86 1.96 -15.03
C GLY A 188 -3.64 1.52 -14.21
N MET A 189 -3.89 0.73 -13.15
CA MET A 189 -2.84 0.21 -12.26
C MET A 189 -1.98 -0.90 -12.89
N GLN A 190 -2.44 -1.52 -13.97
CA GLN A 190 -1.76 -2.64 -14.67
C GLN A 190 -0.83 -2.18 -15.80
N ARG A 191 -0.49 -0.89 -15.82
CA ARG A 191 0.37 -0.30 -16.85
C ARG A 191 1.78 -0.89 -16.72
N ASN A 192 2.45 -1.12 -17.84
CA ASN A 192 3.86 -1.49 -17.89
C ASN A 192 4.53 -0.83 -19.11
N ASP A 193 4.90 0.45 -18.98
CA ASP A 193 5.57 1.20 -20.04
C ASP A 193 6.54 2.25 -19.49
N GLU A 194 7.20 2.99 -20.38
CA GLU A 194 8.24 3.99 -20.10
C GLU A 194 7.82 5.13 -19.16
N LYS A 195 6.53 5.26 -18.80
CA LYS A 195 6.05 6.24 -17.81
C LYS A 195 6.14 5.75 -16.38
N LEU A 196 6.61 4.52 -16.18
CA LEU A 196 6.93 3.94 -14.89
C LEU A 196 8.45 3.97 -14.69
N ALA A 197 8.85 4.14 -13.44
CA ALA A 197 10.21 3.91 -12.97
C ALA A 197 10.23 2.59 -12.21
N GLN A 198 11.28 1.80 -12.41
CA GLN A 198 11.52 0.61 -11.60
C GLN A 198 12.25 1.03 -10.33
N ILE A 199 11.59 0.83 -9.18
CA ILE A 199 12.01 1.33 -7.87
C ILE A 199 12.34 0.17 -6.95
N ASP A 200 13.42 0.29 -6.18
CA ASP A 200 13.71 -0.59 -5.06
C ASP A 200 12.80 -0.22 -3.88
N PHE A 201 12.00 -1.17 -3.40
CA PHE A 201 11.09 -0.94 -2.29
C PHE A 201 11.02 -2.18 -1.40
N LEU A 202 11.55 -2.06 -0.17
CA LEU A 202 11.60 -3.12 0.84
C LEU A 202 12.09 -4.48 0.28
N GLY A 203 13.20 -4.45 -0.46
CA GLY A 203 13.82 -5.65 -1.03
C GLY A 203 13.15 -6.22 -2.27
N LYS A 204 12.12 -5.54 -2.81
CA LYS A 204 11.46 -5.88 -4.07
C LYS A 204 11.58 -4.75 -5.08
N LYS A 205 11.37 -5.09 -6.35
CA LYS A 205 11.27 -4.11 -7.44
C LYS A 205 9.79 -3.83 -7.71
N ILE A 206 9.39 -2.56 -7.67
CA ILE A 206 8.05 -2.11 -8.05
C ILE A 206 8.11 -1.13 -9.23
N LEU A 207 7.01 -1.00 -9.96
CA LEU A 207 6.81 -0.09 -11.08
C LEU A 207 5.96 1.09 -10.60
N ALA A 208 6.61 2.23 -10.36
CA ALA A 208 5.96 3.43 -9.85
C ALA A 208 5.85 4.53 -10.91
N ARG A 209 4.76 5.30 -10.90
CA ARG A 209 4.59 6.44 -11.81
C ARG A 209 5.56 7.57 -11.48
N LYS A 210 6.35 7.98 -12.46
CA LYS A 210 7.27 9.13 -12.37
C LYS A 210 6.66 10.47 -12.80
N GLY A 211 5.34 10.52 -13.01
CA GLY A 211 4.64 11.70 -13.53
C GLY A 211 4.82 12.94 -12.64
N ILE A 212 4.85 12.76 -11.33
CA ILE A 212 5.01 13.86 -10.34
C ILE A 212 6.40 14.49 -10.48
N SER A 213 7.44 13.65 -10.51
CA SER A 213 8.82 14.07 -10.70
C SER A 213 9.00 14.78 -12.05
N TYR A 214 8.33 14.29 -13.10
CA TYR A 214 8.32 14.97 -14.41
C TYR A 214 7.69 16.37 -14.33
N ILE A 215 6.53 16.51 -13.67
CA ILE A 215 5.85 17.81 -13.51
C ILE A 215 6.76 18.77 -12.73
N SER A 216 7.32 18.32 -11.61
CA SER A 216 8.30 19.08 -10.83
C SER A 216 9.45 19.59 -11.70
N TYR A 217 10.10 18.71 -12.47
CA TYR A 217 11.22 19.09 -13.33
C TYR A 217 10.81 20.09 -14.42
N ALA A 218 9.64 19.90 -15.02
CA ALA A 218 9.12 20.74 -16.11
C ALA A 218 8.70 22.13 -15.64
N THR A 219 8.19 22.26 -14.41
CA THR A 219 7.75 23.55 -13.85
C THR A 219 8.77 24.20 -12.92
N LYS A 220 9.88 23.51 -12.63
CA LYS A 220 10.87 23.91 -11.62
C LYS A 220 10.26 24.09 -10.22
N THR A 221 9.20 23.33 -9.95
CA THR A 221 8.47 23.38 -8.69
C THR A 221 8.99 22.28 -7.77
N PRO A 222 9.41 22.60 -6.54
CA PRO A 222 9.91 21.59 -5.61
C PRO A 222 8.80 20.64 -5.15
N ILE A 223 9.18 19.40 -4.88
CA ILE A 223 8.34 18.41 -4.23
C ILE A 223 8.63 18.44 -2.73
N VAL A 224 7.58 18.53 -1.91
CA VAL A 224 7.65 18.41 -0.46
C VAL A 224 7.01 17.07 -0.10
N PRO A 225 7.79 16.04 0.27
CA PRO A 225 7.23 14.80 0.78
C PRO A 225 6.56 15.05 2.14
N VAL A 226 5.36 14.50 2.32
CA VAL A 226 4.60 14.64 3.57
C VAL A 226 4.06 13.27 3.98
N ILE A 227 4.38 12.84 5.19
CA ILE A 227 3.84 11.59 5.75
C ILE A 227 3.15 11.90 7.07
N SER A 228 1.91 11.42 7.19
CA SER A 228 1.15 11.42 8.43
C SER A 228 1.18 10.03 9.04
N VAL A 229 1.40 9.94 10.35
CA VAL A 229 1.30 8.70 11.13
C VAL A 229 0.53 8.95 12.41
N LYS A 230 -0.07 7.90 12.92
CA LYS A 230 -0.68 7.86 14.25
C LYS A 230 0.30 7.17 15.20
N GLU A 231 0.91 7.93 16.12
CA GLU A 231 1.89 7.35 17.05
C GLU A 231 1.21 6.62 18.22
N SER A 232 0.01 7.08 18.60
CA SER A 232 -0.87 6.44 19.58
C SER A 232 -2.33 6.80 19.31
N GLU A 233 -3.28 6.29 20.11
CA GLU A 233 -4.70 6.63 19.96
C GLU A 233 -5.01 8.13 20.03
N SER A 234 -4.18 8.88 20.75
CA SER A 234 -4.37 10.31 20.99
C SER A 234 -3.31 11.20 20.35
N GLU A 235 -2.31 10.63 19.68
CA GLU A 235 -1.16 11.39 19.15
C GLU A 235 -0.97 11.10 17.67
N PHE A 236 -1.00 12.17 16.88
CA PHE A 236 -0.75 12.15 15.46
C PHE A 236 0.52 12.94 15.16
N ARG A 237 1.22 12.56 14.11
CA ARG A 237 2.36 13.29 13.61
C ARG A 237 2.24 13.45 12.11
N THR A 238 2.41 14.68 11.63
CA THR A 238 2.59 14.97 10.21
C THR A 238 3.99 15.53 10.03
N HIS A 239 4.81 14.82 9.27
CA HIS A 239 6.19 15.18 8.99
C HIS A 239 6.33 15.73 7.58
N PHE A 240 6.93 16.92 7.46
CA PHE A 240 7.30 17.54 6.19
C PHE A 240 8.79 17.28 5.96
N TYR A 241 9.13 16.55 4.92
CA TYR A 241 10.54 16.31 4.55
C TYR A 241 11.12 17.50 3.78
N ASP A 242 12.43 17.48 3.58
CA ASP A 242 13.13 18.49 2.80
C ASP A 242 12.64 18.55 1.35
N GLU A 243 12.70 19.74 0.77
CA GLU A 243 12.25 19.98 -0.59
C GLU A 243 13.17 19.32 -1.62
N ILE A 244 12.60 18.52 -2.50
CA ILE A 244 13.29 17.96 -3.66
C ILE A 244 13.15 18.96 -4.80
N THR A 245 14.22 19.71 -5.06
CA THR A 245 14.24 20.75 -6.09
C THR A 245 14.91 20.26 -7.36
N PRO A 246 14.27 20.42 -8.54
CA PRO A 246 14.89 20.02 -9.81
C PRO A 246 16.05 20.93 -10.18
N SER A 247 17.23 20.34 -10.37
CA SER A 247 18.40 21.02 -10.92
C SER A 247 18.41 20.94 -12.45
N ALA A 248 18.79 22.03 -13.12
CA ALA A 248 18.97 22.06 -14.58
C ALA A 248 20.20 21.27 -15.06
N ILE A 249 21.08 20.85 -14.14
CA ILE A 249 22.31 20.11 -14.44
C ILE A 249 22.02 18.60 -14.55
N ILE A 250 20.99 18.12 -13.85
CA ILE A 250 20.63 16.69 -13.81
C ILE A 250 19.73 16.40 -15.01
N ASP A 251 19.99 15.28 -15.70
CA ASP A 251 19.10 14.82 -16.76
C ASP A 251 17.68 14.61 -16.22
N LYS A 252 16.68 14.92 -17.04
CA LYS A 252 15.27 14.87 -16.67
C LYS A 252 14.85 13.45 -16.26
N GLU A 253 15.25 12.43 -17.01
CA GLU A 253 14.87 11.05 -16.74
C GLU A 253 15.51 10.57 -15.44
N LYS A 254 16.80 10.87 -15.27
CA LYS A 254 17.53 10.59 -14.03
C LYS A 254 16.90 11.29 -12.82
N TYR A 255 16.56 12.57 -12.92
CA TYR A 255 15.87 13.28 -11.84
C TYR A 255 14.54 12.59 -11.49
N CYS A 256 13.80 12.15 -12.50
CA CYS A 256 12.51 11.50 -12.29
C CYS A 256 12.66 10.18 -11.53
N GLU A 257 13.62 9.35 -11.93
CA GLU A 257 13.92 8.07 -11.27
C GLU A 257 14.44 8.28 -9.84
N ASP A 258 15.47 9.11 -9.67
CA ASP A 258 16.09 9.37 -8.36
C ASP A 258 15.07 9.98 -7.37
N THR A 259 14.23 10.90 -7.84
CA THR A 259 13.18 11.52 -7.00
C THR A 259 12.11 10.51 -6.62
N THR A 260 11.65 9.68 -7.56
CA THR A 260 10.65 8.66 -7.26
C THR A 260 11.23 7.60 -6.31
N GLN A 261 12.48 7.20 -6.49
CA GLN A 261 13.19 6.29 -5.56
C GLN A 261 13.22 6.88 -4.16
N PHE A 262 13.67 8.13 -4.01
CA PHE A 262 13.74 8.81 -2.71
C PHE A 262 12.37 8.87 -2.01
N LEU A 263 11.28 9.13 -2.74
CA LEU A 263 9.93 9.13 -2.17
C LEU A 263 9.56 7.76 -1.59
N TYR A 264 9.84 6.67 -2.30
CA TYR A 264 9.55 5.33 -1.81
C TYR A 264 10.52 4.86 -0.70
N ASP A 265 11.78 5.29 -0.72
CA ASP A 265 12.71 5.06 0.40
C ASP A 265 12.19 5.75 1.66
N THR A 266 11.69 6.99 1.54
CA THR A 266 11.07 7.74 2.63
C THR A 266 9.85 6.99 3.18
N LEU A 267 9.00 6.43 2.32
CA LEU A 267 7.88 5.59 2.77
C LEU A 267 8.40 4.31 3.48
N ALA A 268 9.39 3.63 2.92
CA ALA A 268 9.94 2.39 3.45
C ALA A 268 10.45 2.56 4.88
N GLU A 269 11.17 3.65 5.17
CA GLU A 269 11.64 3.97 6.53
C GLU A 269 10.48 4.08 7.54
N VAL A 270 9.38 4.71 7.15
CA VAL A 270 8.20 4.85 8.02
C VAL A 270 7.46 3.52 8.18
N LEU A 271 7.34 2.74 7.09
CA LEU A 271 6.67 1.43 7.10
C LEU A 271 7.34 0.43 8.03
N LEU A 272 8.67 0.47 8.15
CA LEU A 272 9.38 -0.40 9.09
C LEU A 272 9.00 -0.13 10.55
N LYS A 273 8.45 1.06 10.85
CA LYS A 273 7.99 1.42 12.20
C LYS A 273 6.48 1.27 12.40
N TYR A 274 5.67 1.55 11.39
CA TYR A 274 4.20 1.57 11.47
C TYR A 274 3.54 0.80 10.32
N PRO A 275 3.87 -0.49 10.10
CA PRO A 275 3.53 -1.18 8.87
C PRO A 275 2.02 -1.22 8.62
N GLU A 276 1.20 -1.49 9.64
CA GLU A 276 -0.26 -1.59 9.50
C GLU A 276 -0.98 -0.30 9.09
N GLN A 277 -0.31 0.87 9.14
CA GLN A 277 -0.95 2.15 8.85
C GLN A 277 -0.98 2.50 7.36
N TRP A 278 -0.35 1.69 6.51
CA TRP A 278 -0.33 1.91 5.08
C TRP A 278 -1.43 1.13 4.37
N GLU A 279 -2.30 1.85 3.68
CA GLU A 279 -3.39 1.25 2.91
C GLU A 279 -2.87 0.42 1.72
N GLY A 280 -1.66 0.71 1.23
CA GLY A 280 -1.07 0.08 0.06
C GLY A 280 -0.85 -1.43 0.18
N TRP A 281 -0.84 -2.00 1.38
CA TRP A 281 -0.82 -3.46 1.55
C TRP A 281 -1.99 -4.18 0.87
N LEU A 282 -3.08 -3.47 0.59
CA LEU A 282 -4.25 -4.01 -0.08
C LEU A 282 -4.12 -4.08 -1.61
N TYR A 283 -3.09 -3.47 -2.20
CA TYR A 283 -2.96 -3.35 -3.66
C TYR A 283 -1.53 -3.19 -4.21
N VAL A 284 -0.48 -3.20 -3.37
CA VAL A 284 0.92 -3.06 -3.83
C VAL A 284 1.37 -4.19 -4.76
N ASP A 285 0.71 -5.35 -4.71
CA ASP A 285 0.88 -6.45 -5.67
C ASP A 285 0.73 -6.00 -7.13
N ARG A 286 -0.10 -4.98 -7.37
CA ARG A 286 -0.34 -4.42 -8.70
C ARG A 286 0.83 -3.60 -9.22
N PHE A 287 1.80 -3.29 -8.37
CA PHE A 287 2.99 -2.52 -8.75
C PHE A 287 4.16 -3.44 -9.07
N LEU A 288 4.04 -4.75 -8.82
CA LEU A 288 5.09 -5.71 -9.14
C LEU A 288 5.11 -6.02 -10.64
N ASP A 289 6.31 -6.26 -11.17
CA ASP A 289 6.47 -6.95 -12.44
C ASP A 289 6.21 -8.46 -12.21
N LEU A 290 4.93 -8.84 -12.25
CA LEU A 290 4.50 -10.22 -12.01
C LEU A 290 5.02 -11.18 -13.09
N GLU A 291 5.28 -10.70 -14.31
CA GLU A 291 5.84 -11.54 -15.37
C GLU A 291 7.29 -11.91 -15.03
N ALA A 292 8.10 -10.91 -14.67
CA ALA A 292 9.47 -11.14 -14.20
C ALA A 292 9.48 -12.09 -12.99
N LEU A 293 8.65 -11.82 -11.98
CA LEU A 293 8.54 -12.62 -10.76
C LEU A 293 8.18 -14.10 -11.03
N ARG A 294 7.25 -14.35 -11.97
CA ARG A 294 6.81 -15.71 -12.32
C ARG A 294 7.80 -16.43 -13.22
N SER A 295 8.61 -15.69 -13.98
CA SER A 295 9.65 -16.23 -14.87
C SER A 295 10.91 -16.69 -14.14
N GLU A 296 11.12 -16.25 -12.89
CA GLU A 296 12.26 -16.69 -12.09
C GLU A 296 12.30 -18.22 -11.99
N LYS A 297 13.41 -18.83 -12.41
CA LYS A 297 13.59 -20.28 -12.26
C LYS A 297 13.87 -20.59 -10.80
N GLU A 298 13.09 -21.51 -10.24
CA GLU A 298 13.43 -22.10 -8.95
C GLU A 298 14.73 -22.89 -9.12
N GLN A 299 15.66 -22.75 -8.17
CA GLN A 299 16.84 -23.62 -8.13
C GLN A 299 16.37 -25.07 -7.95
N GLU A 300 16.76 -25.94 -8.88
CA GLU A 300 16.29 -27.33 -8.98
C GLU A 300 17.10 -28.33 -8.15
N THR A 301 18.07 -27.87 -7.35
CA THR A 301 18.93 -28.78 -6.57
C THR A 301 18.40 -28.93 -5.15
N TYR A 302 17.70 -30.03 -4.91
CA TYR A 302 17.34 -30.47 -3.56
C TYR A 302 17.93 -31.85 -3.28
N SER A 303 18.75 -31.94 -2.23
CA SER A 303 19.12 -33.21 -1.61
C SER A 303 18.33 -33.34 -0.31
N ILE A 304 17.40 -34.30 -0.27
CA ILE A 304 16.59 -34.59 0.91
C ILE A 304 16.88 -36.02 1.39
N ASN A 305 16.97 -36.21 2.70
CA ASN A 305 17.13 -37.55 3.28
C ASN A 305 15.81 -38.31 3.16
N GLU A 306 15.86 -39.59 2.78
CA GLU A 306 14.66 -40.42 2.60
C GLU A 306 13.78 -40.51 3.87
N GLY A 307 14.39 -40.42 5.06
CA GLY A 307 13.67 -40.41 6.33
C GLY A 307 13.04 -39.07 6.73
N THR A 308 13.21 -38.01 5.93
CA THR A 308 12.66 -36.69 6.26
C THR A 308 11.15 -36.68 6.07
N ARG A 309 10.43 -36.30 7.13
CA ARG A 309 8.99 -36.06 7.08
C ARG A 309 8.68 -34.80 6.27
N LEU A 310 7.67 -34.86 5.43
CA LEU A 310 7.17 -33.76 4.62
C LEU A 310 5.91 -33.17 5.26
N LYS A 311 5.68 -31.86 5.04
CA LYS A 311 4.48 -31.14 5.44
C LYS A 311 4.00 -30.21 4.33
N PHE A 312 2.74 -29.82 4.37
CA PHE A 312 2.23 -28.79 3.46
C PHE A 312 2.89 -27.43 3.79
N ASN A 313 3.33 -26.72 2.75
CA ASN A 313 3.98 -25.42 2.91
C ASN A 313 2.94 -24.30 3.06
N GLN A 314 2.36 -24.19 4.25
CA GLN A 314 1.38 -23.15 4.59
C GLN A 314 1.98 -21.73 4.65
N GLU A 315 3.32 -21.62 4.69
CA GLU A 315 4.02 -20.33 4.65
C GLU A 315 4.00 -19.72 3.24
N ARG A 316 4.04 -20.56 2.20
CA ARG A 316 4.00 -20.11 0.79
C ARG A 316 2.63 -20.26 0.15
N PHE A 317 1.90 -21.33 0.48
CA PHE A 317 0.66 -21.67 -0.20
C PHE A 317 -0.54 -21.61 0.73
N ASN A 318 -1.66 -21.14 0.18
CA ASN A 318 -2.96 -21.22 0.86
C ASN A 318 -4.06 -21.50 -0.15
N SER A 319 -5.16 -22.12 0.27
CA SER A 319 -6.30 -22.38 -0.61
C SER A 319 -7.42 -21.38 -0.40
N PHE A 320 -8.09 -21.00 -1.49
CA PHE A 320 -9.30 -20.20 -1.46
C PHE A 320 -10.30 -20.74 -2.47
N GLN A 321 -11.54 -20.26 -2.42
CA GLN A 321 -12.61 -20.65 -3.33
C GLN A 321 -13.14 -19.43 -4.07
N ILE A 322 -13.45 -19.56 -5.35
CA ILE A 322 -14.22 -18.57 -6.11
C ILE A 322 -15.35 -19.35 -6.78
N ASN A 323 -16.60 -18.99 -6.46
CA ASN A 323 -17.78 -19.76 -6.85
C ASN A 323 -17.64 -21.21 -6.37
N ASP A 324 -17.70 -22.19 -7.28
CA ASP A 324 -17.56 -23.62 -6.97
C ASP A 324 -16.13 -24.16 -7.19
N ASP A 325 -15.19 -23.30 -7.59
CA ASP A 325 -13.82 -23.69 -7.91
C ASP A 325 -12.86 -23.38 -6.77
N ILE A 326 -12.01 -24.35 -6.43
CA ILE A 326 -10.93 -24.19 -5.45
C ILE A 326 -9.64 -23.85 -6.17
N TYR A 327 -8.88 -22.95 -5.58
CA TYR A 327 -7.57 -22.54 -6.04
C TYR A 327 -6.54 -22.68 -4.93
N LEU A 328 -5.33 -23.07 -5.31
CA LEU A 328 -4.12 -23.00 -4.49
C LEU A 328 -3.35 -21.74 -4.89
N PHE A 329 -3.25 -20.78 -3.97
CA PHE A 329 -2.54 -19.52 -4.15
C PHE A 329 -1.08 -19.66 -3.73
N ASP A 330 -0.15 -19.26 -4.60
CA ASP A 330 1.27 -19.08 -4.31
C ASP A 330 1.52 -17.62 -3.90
N MET A 331 1.68 -17.40 -2.60
CA MET A 331 1.86 -16.05 -2.04
C MET A 331 3.20 -15.42 -2.44
N HIS A 332 4.20 -16.20 -2.85
CA HIS A 332 5.49 -15.64 -3.29
C HIS A 332 5.46 -15.16 -4.73
N ARG A 333 4.58 -15.74 -5.57
CA ARG A 333 4.49 -15.47 -7.01
C ARG A 333 3.22 -14.73 -7.43
N TYR A 334 2.31 -14.51 -6.48
CA TYR A 334 0.98 -13.96 -6.73
C TYR A 334 0.27 -14.71 -7.84
N ASP A 335 0.40 -16.03 -7.87
CA ASP A 335 -0.18 -16.90 -8.88
C ASP A 335 -1.10 -17.93 -8.22
N TYR A 336 -2.04 -18.48 -8.98
CA TYR A 336 -2.94 -19.48 -8.43
C TYR A 336 -3.27 -20.57 -9.44
N LEU A 337 -3.39 -21.79 -8.92
CA LEU A 337 -3.74 -22.97 -9.70
C LEU A 337 -5.08 -23.51 -9.24
N LYS A 338 -5.99 -23.79 -10.18
CA LYS A 338 -7.23 -24.51 -9.87
C LYS A 338 -6.92 -25.93 -9.42
N ILE A 339 -7.47 -26.35 -8.28
CA ILE A 339 -7.29 -27.68 -7.70
C ILE A 339 -8.64 -28.36 -7.43
N SER A 340 -8.62 -29.68 -7.28
CA SER A 340 -9.80 -30.45 -6.90
C SER A 340 -10.00 -30.48 -5.38
N GLU A 341 -11.23 -30.70 -4.93
CA GLU A 341 -11.55 -30.98 -3.51
C GLU A 341 -10.69 -32.11 -2.94
N LYS A 342 -10.50 -33.18 -3.72
CA LYS A 342 -9.65 -34.32 -3.30
C LYS A 342 -8.21 -33.88 -3.05
N PHE A 343 -7.66 -33.01 -3.89
CA PHE A 343 -6.29 -32.51 -3.72
C PHE A 343 -6.19 -31.55 -2.53
N LYS A 344 -7.18 -30.66 -2.32
CA LYS A 344 -7.25 -29.81 -1.13
C LYS A 344 -7.28 -30.66 0.15
N ALA A 345 -8.16 -31.66 0.21
CA ALA A 345 -8.26 -32.56 1.36
C ALA A 345 -6.96 -33.33 1.61
N TYR A 346 -6.26 -33.76 0.54
CA TYR A 346 -4.95 -34.38 0.64
C TYR A 346 -3.90 -33.43 1.24
N LEU A 347 -3.81 -32.18 0.76
CA LEU A 347 -2.88 -31.20 1.32
C LEU A 347 -3.14 -30.96 2.81
N SER A 348 -4.41 -30.86 3.23
CA SER A 348 -4.79 -30.72 4.64
C SER A 348 -4.47 -31.95 5.49
N SER A 349 -4.42 -33.15 4.91
CA SER A 349 -4.11 -34.37 5.65
C SER A 349 -2.61 -34.56 5.89
N LEU A 350 -1.72 -33.85 5.18
CA LEU A 350 -0.26 -33.97 5.35
C LEU A 350 0.23 -33.57 6.75
N ASP A 351 -0.51 -32.72 7.45
CA ASP A 351 -0.15 -32.31 8.82
C ASP A 351 -0.48 -33.43 9.84
N SER A 352 -1.51 -34.23 9.58
CA SER A 352 -1.97 -35.31 10.46
C SER A 352 -1.49 -36.71 10.05
N THR A 353 -1.20 -36.91 8.76
CA THR A 353 -0.76 -38.18 8.17
C THR A 353 0.68 -38.00 7.68
N PRO A 354 1.67 -38.65 8.30
CA PRO A 354 3.06 -38.46 7.92
C PRO A 354 3.32 -39.00 6.51
N VAL A 355 3.94 -38.17 5.68
CA VAL A 355 4.50 -38.53 4.37
C VAL A 355 6.00 -38.32 4.45
N PHE A 356 6.79 -39.23 3.90
CA PHE A 356 8.25 -39.20 3.97
C PHE A 356 8.85 -39.05 2.58
N ALA A 357 10.08 -38.52 2.51
CA ALA A 357 10.79 -38.40 1.23
C ALA A 357 11.04 -39.76 0.55
N SER A 358 11.10 -40.86 1.31
CA SER A 358 11.12 -42.23 0.77
C SER A 358 9.93 -42.54 -0.14
N ASP A 359 8.78 -41.90 0.07
CA ASP A 359 7.57 -42.10 -0.71
C ASP A 359 7.70 -41.57 -2.15
N PHE A 360 8.74 -40.79 -2.47
CA PHE A 360 9.04 -40.34 -3.83
C PHE A 360 9.32 -41.49 -4.80
N ASN A 361 9.75 -42.64 -4.28
CA ASN A 361 10.06 -43.83 -5.08
C ASN A 361 8.87 -44.79 -5.24
N ASN A 362 7.69 -44.47 -4.66
CA ASN A 362 6.49 -45.29 -4.78
C ASN A 362 5.85 -45.14 -6.18
N GLU A 363 5.49 -46.27 -6.82
CA GLU A 363 4.92 -46.31 -8.18
C GLU A 363 3.59 -45.55 -8.33
N GLU A 364 2.78 -45.48 -7.27
CA GLU A 364 1.43 -44.90 -7.38
C GLU A 364 1.42 -43.36 -7.30
N ASN A 365 2.19 -42.78 -6.36
CA ASN A 365 2.12 -41.34 -6.05
C ASN A 365 3.49 -40.63 -5.98
N GLY A 366 4.60 -41.35 -6.11
CA GLY A 366 5.95 -40.81 -5.87
C GLY A 366 6.32 -39.66 -6.82
N ALA A 367 5.96 -39.78 -8.10
CA ALA A 367 6.20 -38.71 -9.09
C ALA A 367 5.45 -37.42 -8.77
N ILE A 368 4.23 -37.51 -8.23
CA ILE A 368 3.42 -36.33 -7.85
C ILE A 368 4.03 -35.68 -6.62
N LEU A 369 4.38 -36.46 -5.60
CA LEU A 369 5.04 -35.98 -4.39
C LEU A 369 6.36 -35.28 -4.69
N LYS A 370 7.18 -35.88 -5.55
CA LYS A 370 8.43 -35.28 -6.00
C LYS A 370 8.19 -33.93 -6.69
N LYS A 371 7.20 -33.85 -7.59
CA LYS A 371 6.83 -32.59 -8.26
C LYS A 371 6.29 -31.54 -7.27
N MET A 372 5.51 -31.95 -6.26
CA MET A 372 5.03 -31.06 -5.21
C MET A 372 6.18 -30.51 -4.38
N PHE A 373 7.19 -31.33 -4.07
CA PHE A 373 8.39 -30.93 -3.35
C PHE A 373 9.27 -29.99 -4.18
N GLU A 374 9.49 -30.31 -5.46
CA GLU A 374 10.21 -29.44 -6.41
C GLU A 374 9.56 -28.05 -6.55
N LYS A 375 8.22 -28.00 -6.50
CA LYS A 375 7.43 -26.75 -6.50
C LYS A 375 7.26 -26.11 -5.11
N LYS A 376 7.89 -26.69 -4.09
CA LYS A 376 7.77 -26.30 -2.66
C LYS A 376 6.35 -26.26 -2.12
N ILE A 377 5.39 -26.93 -2.76
CA ILE A 377 4.02 -27.10 -2.25
C ILE A 377 4.08 -27.90 -0.95
N ILE A 378 4.98 -28.87 -0.89
CA ILE A 378 5.38 -29.56 0.34
C ILE A 378 6.85 -29.26 0.62
N VAL A 379 7.19 -29.21 1.91
CA VAL A 379 8.53 -28.90 2.40
C VAL A 379 8.89 -29.85 3.54
N GLU A 380 10.16 -29.85 3.91
CA GLU A 380 10.66 -30.60 5.05
C GLU A 380 10.00 -30.13 6.35
N ASN A 381 9.62 -31.09 7.19
CA ASN A 381 9.16 -30.83 8.54
C ASN A 381 10.37 -30.83 9.49
N ILE A 382 11.05 -29.69 9.59
CA ILE A 382 12.29 -29.53 10.39
C ILE A 382 12.01 -29.52 11.91
N THR A 383 10.75 -29.65 12.33
CA THR A 383 10.33 -29.51 13.73
C THR A 383 10.72 -30.68 14.66
N GLU A 384 11.55 -31.64 14.20
CA GLU A 384 12.03 -32.79 14.99
C GLU A 384 13.55 -33.00 14.89
N ALA A 385 14.33 -31.94 15.11
CA ALA A 385 15.73 -32.06 15.53
C ALA A 385 15.92 -31.41 16.90
N VAL A 386 15.21 -31.93 17.91
CA VAL A 386 15.51 -31.67 19.33
C VAL A 386 15.75 -33.02 20.01
N ASN A 387 17.04 -33.33 20.14
CA ASN A 387 17.72 -34.34 20.98
C ASN A 387 17.42 -35.82 20.77
#